data_AF-A0A3A9XDF3-F1
#
_entry.id   AF-A0A3A9XDF3-F1
#
_cell.length_a   1.000
_cell.length_b   1.000
_cell.length_c   1.000
_cell.angle_alpha   90.00
_cell.angle_beta   90.00
_cell.angle_gamma   90.00
#
_symmetry.space_group_name_H-M   'P 1'
#
loop_
_entity.id
_entity.type
_entity.pdbx_description
1 polymer ?
#
loop_
_entity_poly.entity_id
_entity_poly.type
_entity_poly.pdbx_seq_one_letter_code
_entity_poly.pdbx_strand_id
1 'polypeptide(L)'
;MKLMIKYLILVALLLISCFDPKSKETAISNEKTVYETGQQITETIFKEVVFIGKSDYESEIKTLSIQYQPIHLTIKYLDERAYIQVQNQSKKDAKWHLVNINFFYDNSYESAEKDIHLLINRNYKDRGYVLFPSFTEQFATYAAYKFEKASIIYLGEYGTESFDKGLFCFDEKTEKLYIEVNDKLQELELLTKIDSGDSEQIIKNDIQTLLKDEKSYTEKYKEVNSSKISSHWYGSYEGAFLRIKEESADPRAWASMSINISKDSTVFKLFSYIEEEDYSLIPIEKSKNIIDLVQQDLVENNANGQLNLGTIIYKDKEYFLQSPHLDSLIGETNKKLYKLKKE
;
A
#
# COMPACT_ATOMS: atom_id res chain seq x y z
N MET A 1 32.03 63.24 28.11
CA MET A 1 32.42 61.89 28.61
C MET A 1 31.27 61.06 29.17
N LYS A 2 30.30 61.62 29.92
CA LYS A 2 29.13 60.87 30.45
C LYS A 2 28.09 60.41 29.42
N LEU A 3 28.07 61.01 28.22
CA LEU A 3 27.12 60.64 27.15
C LEU A 3 27.59 59.39 26.36
N MET A 4 28.91 59.23 26.19
CA MET A 4 29.51 58.11 25.45
C MET A 4 29.42 56.79 26.23
N ILE A 5 29.48 56.86 27.56
CA ILE A 5 29.34 55.71 28.46
C ILE A 5 27.90 55.16 28.42
N LYS A 6 26.88 56.00 28.24
CA LYS A 6 25.48 55.54 28.14
C LYS A 6 25.19 54.76 26.86
N TYR A 7 25.79 55.16 25.72
CA TYR A 7 25.66 54.41 24.47
C TYR A 7 26.43 53.09 24.49
N LEU A 8 27.59 53.04 25.16
CA LEU A 8 28.36 51.80 25.31
C LEU A 8 27.59 50.76 26.17
N ILE A 9 26.89 51.21 27.21
CA ILE A 9 26.06 50.34 28.07
C ILE A 9 24.80 49.86 27.33
N LEU A 10 24.19 50.69 26.47
CA LEU A 10 23.03 50.31 25.67
C LEU A 10 23.38 49.28 24.58
N VAL A 11 24.57 49.39 23.96
CA VAL A 11 25.09 48.42 22.97
C VAL A 11 25.51 47.12 23.64
N ALA A 12 26.08 47.17 24.86
CA ALA A 12 26.41 45.96 25.62
C ALA A 12 25.15 45.19 26.08
N LEU A 13 24.05 45.87 26.41
CA LEU A 13 22.77 45.22 26.79
C LEU A 13 22.04 44.61 25.59
N LEU A 14 22.22 45.14 24.36
CA LEU A 14 21.68 44.56 23.13
C LEU A 14 22.47 43.33 22.64
N LEU A 15 23.73 43.17 23.07
CA LEU A 15 24.57 42.03 22.70
C LEU A 15 24.46 40.85 23.69
N ILE A 16 23.87 41.05 24.87
CA ILE A 16 23.69 40.01 25.89
C ILE A 16 22.32 39.30 25.77
N SER A 17 21.39 39.79 24.93
CA SER A 17 20.11 39.09 24.66
C SER A 17 20.18 38.01 23.59
N CYS A 18 21.37 37.65 23.09
CA CYS A 18 21.55 36.63 22.04
C CYS A 18 22.44 35.45 22.43
N PHE A 19 22.67 35.22 23.72
CA PHE A 19 23.37 34.02 24.17
C PHE A 19 22.66 33.38 25.36
N ASP A 20 21.97 32.27 25.10
CA ASP A 20 21.95 31.16 26.06
C ASP A 20 21.99 29.81 25.29
N PRO A 21 22.64 28.78 25.87
CA PRO A 21 23.23 27.66 25.16
C PRO A 21 22.29 26.46 25.00
N LYS A 22 22.64 25.60 24.03
CA LYS A 22 22.06 24.29 23.74
C LYS A 22 21.74 23.44 24.99
N SER A 23 20.54 22.87 25.01
CA SER A 23 20.34 21.46 25.36
C SER A 23 19.28 20.84 24.42
N LYS A 24 19.32 19.51 24.34
CA LYS A 24 18.91 18.64 23.23
C LYS A 24 17.39 18.43 23.09
N GLU A 25 17.07 17.85 21.92
CA GLU A 25 15.94 16.97 21.58
C GLU A 25 14.69 17.57 20.88
N THR A 26 14.77 17.48 19.55
CA THR A 26 13.82 16.83 18.62
C THR A 26 12.36 17.29 18.59
N ALA A 27 12.07 18.20 17.66
CA ALA A 27 10.94 18.11 16.72
C ALA A 27 11.03 19.28 15.74
N ILE A 28 11.47 19.03 14.51
CA ILE A 28 11.34 19.99 13.40
C ILE A 28 10.20 19.49 12.53
N SER A 29 9.01 20.04 12.77
CA SER A 29 8.11 20.38 11.69
C SER A 29 8.82 21.37 10.77
N ASN A 30 8.87 21.09 9.47
CA ASN A 30 8.83 22.12 8.42
C ASN A 30 8.71 21.44 7.05
N GLU A 31 7.54 21.59 6.43
CA GLU A 31 7.50 21.86 5.00
C GLU A 31 8.42 23.06 4.70
N LYS A 32 9.49 22.82 3.95
CA LYS A 32 10.00 23.78 2.97
C LYS A 32 10.98 23.11 2.02
N THR A 33 10.52 23.00 0.79
CA THR A 33 11.33 23.05 -0.43
C THR A 33 12.41 24.13 -0.35
N VAL A 34 13.67 23.74 -0.56
CA VAL A 34 14.65 24.52 -1.32
C VAL A 34 15.40 23.55 -2.23
N TYR A 35 14.85 23.41 -3.43
CA TYR A 35 15.63 23.12 -4.62
C TYR A 35 16.43 24.39 -4.93
N GLU A 36 17.75 24.30 -4.86
CA GLU A 36 18.71 25.17 -5.55
C GLU A 36 20.07 24.48 -5.36
N THR A 37 20.32 23.39 -6.09
CA THR A 37 20.99 23.50 -7.39
C THR A 37 20.27 22.76 -8.50
N GLY A 38 19.48 23.52 -9.28
CA GLY A 38 19.34 23.35 -10.73
C GLY A 38 19.18 21.95 -11.31
N GLN A 39 18.11 21.23 -10.97
CA GLN A 39 17.46 20.31 -11.90
C GLN A 39 15.96 20.35 -11.64
N GLN A 40 15.18 20.68 -12.68
CA GLN A 40 13.72 20.51 -12.69
C GLN A 40 13.38 19.14 -12.11
N ILE A 41 12.35 19.06 -11.26
CA ILE A 41 11.69 17.77 -11.02
C ILE A 41 11.18 17.32 -12.38
N THR A 42 11.94 16.47 -13.05
CA THR A 42 11.63 16.04 -14.41
C THR A 42 10.42 15.12 -14.35
N GLU A 43 9.58 15.18 -15.37
CA GLU A 43 8.42 14.29 -15.57
C GLU A 43 8.79 12.79 -15.65
N THR A 44 10.07 12.45 -15.47
CA THR A 44 10.69 11.14 -15.72
C THR A 44 11.12 10.41 -14.45
N ILE A 45 11.10 11.04 -13.27
CA ILE A 45 11.59 10.40 -12.03
C ILE A 45 10.45 9.70 -11.29
N PHE A 46 10.64 8.42 -10.99
CA PHE A 46 9.78 7.58 -10.17
C PHE A 46 10.43 7.42 -8.81
N LYS A 47 9.65 7.61 -7.74
CA LYS A 47 10.14 7.52 -6.36
C LYS A 47 9.44 6.41 -5.64
N GLU A 48 10.14 5.78 -4.72
CA GLU A 48 9.58 4.80 -3.83
C GLU A 48 8.39 5.36 -3.05
N VAL A 49 7.35 4.54 -2.95
CA VAL A 49 6.14 4.81 -2.16
C VAL A 49 5.87 3.66 -1.22
N VAL A 50 5.27 4.00 -0.08
CA VAL A 50 4.71 2.99 0.82
C VAL A 50 3.41 2.48 0.23
N PHE A 51 3.27 1.17 0.12
CA PHE A 51 2.06 0.50 -0.35
C PHE A 51 1.40 -0.30 0.77
N ILE A 52 0.14 -0.67 0.55
CA ILE A 52 -0.60 -1.57 1.44
C ILE A 52 -0.43 -2.99 0.90
N GLY A 53 0.26 -3.84 1.67
CA GLY A 53 0.43 -5.26 1.38
C GLY A 53 -0.59 -6.11 2.14
N LYS A 54 -1.12 -7.15 1.50
CA LYS A 54 -1.90 -8.20 2.14
C LYS A 54 -1.49 -9.56 1.62
N SER A 55 -1.05 -10.43 2.51
CA SER A 55 -0.59 -11.78 2.19
C SER A 55 -1.50 -12.88 2.72
N ASP A 56 -1.47 -14.02 2.03
CA ASP A 56 -1.97 -15.32 2.47
C ASP A 56 -0.93 -16.38 2.10
N TYR A 57 -0.04 -16.68 3.05
CA TYR A 57 1.05 -17.64 2.87
C TYR A 57 0.74 -19.04 3.41
N GLU A 58 -0.45 -19.22 4.00
CA GLU A 58 -0.91 -20.50 4.57
C GLU A 58 -1.71 -21.34 3.56
N SER A 59 -2.20 -20.70 2.49
CA SER A 59 -2.89 -21.38 1.39
C SER A 59 -1.95 -22.22 0.53
N GLU A 60 -2.54 -23.16 -0.22
CA GLU A 60 -1.81 -23.99 -1.19
C GLU A 60 -1.11 -23.12 -2.25
N ILE A 61 -1.80 -22.09 -2.74
CA ILE A 61 -1.25 -21.07 -3.64
C ILE A 61 -1.07 -19.79 -2.84
N LYS A 62 0.15 -19.62 -2.32
CA LYS A 62 0.50 -18.48 -1.50
C LYS A 62 0.37 -17.18 -2.30
N THR A 63 -0.10 -16.13 -1.66
CA THR A 63 -0.43 -14.87 -2.33
C THR A 63 0.03 -13.65 -1.58
N LEU A 64 0.37 -12.61 -2.35
CA LEU A 64 0.61 -11.25 -1.88
C LEU A 64 -0.11 -10.27 -2.81
N SER A 65 -0.99 -9.45 -2.25
CA SER A 65 -1.63 -8.33 -2.94
C SER A 65 -1.00 -7.02 -2.48
N ILE A 66 -0.53 -6.23 -3.43
CA ILE A 66 0.06 -4.90 -3.22
C ILE A 66 -0.88 -3.87 -3.83
N GLN A 67 -1.26 -2.87 -3.03
CA GLN A 67 -2.17 -1.81 -3.46
C GLN A 67 -1.55 -0.43 -3.23
N TYR A 68 -1.54 0.38 -4.29
CA TYR A 68 -1.22 1.80 -4.27
C TYR A 68 -2.04 2.52 -5.33
N GLN A 69 -3.06 3.27 -4.95
CA GLN A 69 -4.14 3.67 -5.86
C GLN A 69 -3.64 4.40 -7.14
N PRO A 70 -4.16 4.06 -8.33
CA PRO A 70 -5.15 3.02 -8.64
C PRO A 70 -4.51 1.66 -9.06
N ILE A 71 -3.25 1.41 -8.66
CA ILE A 71 -2.46 0.24 -9.07
C ILE A 71 -2.69 -0.90 -8.08
N HIS A 72 -2.98 -2.07 -8.64
CA HIS A 72 -3.09 -3.33 -7.90
C HIS A 72 -2.15 -4.35 -8.53
N LEU A 73 -1.24 -4.89 -7.73
CA LEU A 73 -0.36 -5.99 -8.11
C LEU A 73 -0.73 -7.21 -7.29
N THR A 74 -0.97 -8.34 -7.96
CA THR A 74 -1.16 -9.62 -7.28
C THR A 74 0.00 -10.53 -7.62
N ILE A 75 0.65 -11.06 -6.60
CA ILE A 75 1.75 -12.01 -6.72
C ILE A 75 1.24 -13.35 -6.19
N LYS A 76 1.39 -14.40 -6.99
CA LYS A 76 1.08 -15.79 -6.63
C LYS A 76 2.37 -16.59 -6.63
N TYR A 77 2.56 -17.38 -5.59
CA TYR A 77 3.66 -18.33 -5.49
C TYR A 77 3.12 -19.73 -5.71
N LEU A 78 3.67 -20.40 -6.71
CA LEU A 78 3.36 -21.79 -7.02
C LEU A 78 4.67 -22.56 -6.99
N ASP A 79 4.79 -23.45 -6.01
CA ASP A 79 6.04 -24.14 -5.67
C ASP A 79 7.20 -23.13 -5.52
N GLU A 80 8.16 -23.17 -6.45
CA GLU A 80 9.37 -22.37 -6.46
C GLU A 80 9.32 -21.15 -7.40
N ARG A 81 8.14 -20.87 -7.97
CA ARG A 81 7.96 -19.83 -8.98
C ARG A 81 7.01 -18.76 -8.47
N ALA A 82 7.31 -17.51 -8.83
CA ALA A 82 6.47 -16.37 -8.55
C ALA A 82 5.86 -15.84 -9.84
N TYR A 83 4.57 -15.53 -9.79
CA TYR A 83 3.84 -14.94 -10.90
C TYR A 83 3.23 -13.64 -10.44
N ILE A 84 3.32 -12.61 -11.25
CA ILE A 84 2.66 -11.33 -11.02
C ILE A 84 1.55 -11.11 -12.04
N GLN A 85 0.50 -10.47 -11.57
CA GLN A 85 -0.55 -9.91 -12.39
C GLN A 85 -0.67 -8.42 -12.04
N VAL A 86 -0.60 -7.57 -13.07
CA VAL A 86 -0.81 -6.13 -12.92
C VAL A 86 -2.23 -5.81 -13.31
N GLN A 87 -3.01 -5.29 -12.39
CA GLN A 87 -4.37 -4.85 -12.63
C GLN A 87 -4.47 -3.34 -12.50
N ASN A 88 -5.13 -2.75 -13.49
CA ASN A 88 -5.53 -1.36 -13.49
C ASN A 88 -7.03 -1.33 -13.77
N GLN A 89 -7.76 -0.36 -13.20
CA GLN A 89 -9.22 -0.19 -13.14
C GLN A 89 -10.02 -0.42 -14.46
N SER A 90 -9.38 -0.71 -15.60
CA SER A 90 -10.01 -0.79 -16.92
C SER A 90 -9.98 -2.15 -17.64
N LYS A 91 -9.38 -3.24 -17.13
CA LYS A 91 -9.38 -4.53 -17.87
C LYS A 91 -9.54 -5.81 -17.03
N LYS A 92 -10.46 -6.66 -17.50
CA LYS A 92 -10.73 -8.05 -17.05
C LYS A 92 -9.69 -9.10 -17.46
N ASP A 93 -8.70 -8.73 -18.29
CA ASP A 93 -7.78 -9.69 -18.93
C ASP A 93 -6.31 -9.46 -18.52
N ALA A 94 -6.06 -9.20 -17.23
CA ALA A 94 -4.69 -9.10 -16.75
C ALA A 94 -4.01 -10.47 -16.85
N LYS A 95 -2.86 -10.54 -17.52
CA LYS A 95 -2.12 -11.79 -17.71
C LYS A 95 -1.19 -12.04 -16.54
N TRP A 96 -1.01 -13.31 -16.20
CA TRP A 96 0.04 -13.74 -15.28
C TRP A 96 1.38 -13.74 -16.00
N HIS A 97 2.39 -13.14 -15.36
CA HIS A 97 3.76 -13.07 -15.83
C HIS A 97 4.69 -13.69 -14.80
N LEU A 98 5.63 -14.53 -15.23
CA LEU A 98 6.67 -15.04 -14.36
C LEU A 98 7.57 -13.88 -13.90
N VAL A 99 7.88 -13.85 -12.61
CA VAL A 99 8.80 -12.87 -12.01
C VAL A 99 9.86 -13.56 -11.18
N ASN A 100 11.04 -12.95 -11.17
CA ASN A 100 12.18 -13.37 -10.38
C ASN A 100 12.03 -12.72 -9.01
N ILE A 101 11.60 -13.52 -8.04
CA ILE A 101 11.57 -13.14 -6.64
C ILE A 101 12.27 -14.27 -5.90
N ASN A 102 13.35 -13.95 -5.20
CA ASN A 102 14.11 -15.00 -4.54
C ASN A 102 13.50 -15.34 -3.16
N PHE A 103 13.03 -16.58 -3.02
CA PHE A 103 12.66 -17.21 -1.74
C PHE A 103 13.66 -18.27 -1.30
N PHE A 104 14.61 -18.60 -2.18
CA PHE A 104 15.50 -19.71 -2.01
C PHE A 104 16.71 -19.21 -1.24
N TYR A 105 17.09 -20.01 -0.24
CA TYR A 105 18.28 -19.92 0.57
C TYR A 105 18.08 -19.43 2.01
N ASP A 106 17.46 -18.27 2.31
CA ASP A 106 17.29 -17.84 3.72
C ASP A 106 16.10 -16.88 4.01
N ASN A 107 15.27 -16.55 3.01
CA ASN A 107 14.19 -15.57 3.19
C ASN A 107 12.82 -16.21 3.21
N SER A 108 12.05 -15.94 4.27
CA SER A 108 10.62 -16.25 4.31
C SER A 108 9.84 -15.32 3.38
N TYR A 109 8.60 -15.69 3.03
CA TYR A 109 7.72 -14.84 2.24
C TYR A 109 7.53 -13.46 2.87
N GLU A 110 7.45 -13.39 4.20
CA GLU A 110 7.32 -12.15 4.97
C GLU A 110 8.58 -11.29 4.93
N SER A 111 9.76 -11.91 4.88
CA SER A 111 11.03 -11.18 4.72
C SER A 111 11.14 -10.60 3.31
N ALA A 112 10.80 -11.39 2.29
CA ALA A 112 10.79 -10.94 0.90
C ALA A 112 9.78 -9.79 0.69
N GLU A 113 8.57 -9.90 1.25
CA GLU A 113 7.52 -8.87 1.18
C GLU A 113 8.00 -7.50 1.67
N LYS A 114 8.78 -7.47 2.76
CA LYS A 114 9.31 -6.23 3.36
C LYS A 114 10.41 -5.56 2.53
N ASP A 115 10.97 -6.27 1.57
CA ASP A 115 12.06 -5.82 0.70
C ASP A 115 11.59 -5.61 -0.74
N ILE A 116 10.26 -5.58 -0.94
CA ILE A 116 9.65 -5.16 -2.21
C ILE A 116 9.56 -3.64 -2.21
N HIS A 117 9.99 -3.03 -3.32
CA HIS A 117 9.90 -1.58 -3.49
C HIS A 117 9.01 -1.24 -4.68
N LEU A 118 8.05 -0.34 -4.46
CA LEU A 118 7.15 0.18 -5.49
C LEU A 118 7.54 1.62 -5.81
N LEU A 119 7.90 1.90 -7.07
CA LEU A 119 8.29 3.24 -7.50
C LEU A 119 7.21 3.86 -8.39
N ILE A 120 6.67 4.99 -7.94
CA ILE A 120 5.57 5.69 -8.61
C ILE A 120 5.99 7.12 -8.92
N ASN A 121 5.47 7.62 -10.04
CA ASN A 121 5.51 9.03 -10.37
C ASN A 121 4.06 9.55 -10.36
N ARG A 122 3.80 10.58 -9.57
CA ARG A 122 2.46 11.13 -9.32
C ARG A 122 1.75 11.63 -10.59
N ASN A 123 2.50 11.88 -11.67
CA ASN A 123 1.94 12.30 -12.94
C ASN A 123 1.31 11.15 -13.73
N TYR A 124 1.62 9.89 -13.38
CA TYR A 124 1.07 8.71 -14.05
C TYR A 124 0.23 7.88 -13.10
N LYS A 125 -0.91 7.41 -13.60
CA LYS A 125 -1.87 6.59 -12.83
C LYS A 125 -1.80 5.11 -13.19
N ASP A 126 -1.12 4.77 -14.28
CA ASP A 126 -1.15 3.43 -14.85
C ASP A 126 0.21 2.84 -15.12
N ARG A 127 1.30 3.48 -14.69
CA ARG A 127 2.65 2.94 -14.86
C ARG A 127 3.54 3.25 -13.68
N GLY A 128 4.56 2.41 -13.51
CA GLY A 128 5.54 2.53 -12.47
C GLY A 128 6.53 1.38 -12.53
N TYR A 129 7.25 1.20 -11.43
CA TYR A 129 8.27 0.18 -11.31
C TYR A 129 8.05 -0.62 -10.04
N VAL A 130 8.34 -1.91 -10.09
CA VAL A 130 8.42 -2.76 -8.90
C VAL A 130 9.78 -3.43 -8.89
N LEU A 131 10.42 -3.40 -7.73
CA LEU A 131 11.69 -4.05 -7.46
C LEU A 131 11.42 -5.21 -6.52
N PHE A 132 11.86 -6.40 -6.92
CA PHE A 132 11.81 -7.58 -6.07
C PHE A 132 13.21 -7.92 -5.58
N PRO A 133 13.35 -8.37 -4.32
CA PRO A 133 14.63 -8.84 -3.83
C PRO A 133 15.08 -10.04 -4.69
N SER A 134 16.26 -9.92 -5.26
CA SER A 134 17.00 -11.00 -5.91
C SER A 134 18.20 -11.37 -5.03
N PHE A 135 19.00 -12.34 -5.44
CA PHE A 135 20.20 -12.69 -4.70
C PHE A 135 21.38 -12.99 -5.62
N THR A 136 22.52 -12.45 -5.20
CA THR A 136 23.84 -12.96 -5.55
C THR A 136 24.57 -13.24 -4.24
N GLU A 137 25.49 -14.19 -4.21
CA GLU A 137 26.24 -14.53 -2.99
C GLU A 137 27.10 -13.37 -2.45
N GLN A 138 27.24 -12.28 -3.20
CA GLN A 138 28.23 -11.24 -2.96
C GLN A 138 27.63 -9.94 -2.46
N PHE A 139 26.43 -9.57 -2.90
CA PHE A 139 25.78 -8.30 -2.54
C PHE A 139 24.26 -8.35 -2.77
N ALA A 140 23.55 -7.39 -2.16
CA ALA A 140 22.11 -7.23 -2.33
C ALA A 140 21.78 -6.84 -3.78
N THR A 141 20.81 -7.53 -4.37
CA THR A 141 20.37 -7.30 -5.74
C THR A 141 18.85 -7.24 -5.83
N TYR A 142 18.35 -6.54 -6.85
CA TYR A 142 16.94 -6.35 -7.10
C TYR A 142 16.60 -6.63 -8.55
N ALA A 143 15.64 -7.52 -8.77
CA ALA A 143 15.03 -7.73 -10.08
C ALA A 143 14.04 -6.60 -10.34
N ALA A 144 14.32 -5.76 -11.33
CA ALA A 144 13.53 -4.59 -11.63
C ALA A 144 12.54 -4.84 -12.77
N TYR A 145 11.30 -4.42 -12.57
CA TYR A 145 10.23 -4.55 -13.54
C TYR A 145 9.54 -3.19 -13.76
N LYS A 146 9.31 -2.83 -15.02
CA LYS A 146 8.39 -1.76 -15.39
C LYS A 146 7.01 -2.36 -15.56
N PHE A 147 5.99 -1.76 -14.96
CA PHE A 147 4.61 -2.05 -15.30
C PHE A 147 3.96 -0.85 -15.98
N GLU A 148 3.13 -1.13 -16.98
CA GLU A 148 2.31 -0.14 -17.68
C GLU A 148 0.98 -0.79 -18.06
N LYS A 149 -0.12 -0.20 -17.58
CA LYS A 149 -1.48 -0.74 -17.66
C LYS A 149 -1.56 -2.14 -17.06
N ALA A 150 -1.73 -3.16 -17.90
CA ALA A 150 -1.79 -4.57 -17.49
C ALA A 150 -0.56 -5.36 -17.99
N SER A 151 0.47 -4.66 -18.45
CA SER A 151 1.72 -5.26 -18.91
C SER A 151 2.83 -5.07 -17.89
N ILE A 152 3.72 -6.04 -17.83
CA ILE A 152 4.96 -5.96 -17.07
C ILE A 152 6.13 -6.35 -17.95
N ILE A 153 7.24 -5.64 -17.80
CA ILE A 153 8.46 -5.77 -18.59
C ILE A 153 9.61 -5.88 -17.62
N TYR A 154 10.41 -6.92 -17.77
CA TYR A 154 11.64 -7.08 -17.01
C TYR A 154 12.73 -6.14 -17.54
N LEU A 155 13.39 -5.41 -16.64
CA LEU A 155 14.43 -4.45 -16.98
C LEU A 155 15.84 -5.03 -16.77
N GLY A 156 15.98 -5.89 -15.76
CA GLY A 156 17.25 -6.52 -15.38
C GLY A 156 17.42 -6.65 -13.88
N GLU A 157 18.54 -7.21 -13.46
CA GLU A 157 18.97 -7.23 -12.06
C GLU A 157 19.91 -6.07 -11.79
N TYR A 158 19.63 -5.34 -10.72
CA TYR A 158 20.41 -4.20 -10.28
C TYR A 158 21.03 -4.49 -8.92
N GLY A 159 22.23 -4.00 -8.67
CA GLY A 159 22.86 -4.11 -7.36
C GLY A 159 24.07 -3.20 -7.22
N THR A 160 24.77 -3.32 -6.10
CA THR A 160 25.98 -2.56 -5.82
C THR A 160 26.85 -3.30 -4.79
N GLU A 161 28.17 -3.21 -4.93
CA GLU A 161 29.11 -3.81 -3.98
C GLU A 161 28.98 -3.23 -2.56
N SER A 162 28.53 -1.98 -2.44
CA SER A 162 28.31 -1.29 -1.16
C SER A 162 26.84 -0.92 -1.03
N PHE A 163 26.05 -1.81 -0.43
CA PHE A 163 24.61 -1.59 -0.27
C PHE A 163 24.30 -0.84 1.02
N ASP A 164 23.88 0.41 0.86
CA ASP A 164 23.30 1.21 1.94
C ASP A 164 21.78 1.24 1.82
N LYS A 165 21.07 1.05 2.93
CA LYS A 165 19.60 1.17 2.94
C LYS A 165 19.18 2.61 2.69
N GLY A 166 18.21 2.80 1.81
CA GLY A 166 17.73 4.11 1.40
C GLY A 166 16.44 4.00 0.58
N LEU A 167 15.99 5.14 0.05
CA LEU A 167 14.79 5.19 -0.80
C LEU A 167 15.17 4.99 -2.26
N PHE A 168 14.47 4.09 -2.95
CA PHE A 168 14.71 3.83 -4.35
C PHE A 168 14.09 4.91 -5.24
N CYS A 169 14.79 5.24 -6.33
CA CYS A 169 14.22 6.03 -7.41
C CYS A 169 14.75 5.60 -8.77
N PHE A 170 13.90 5.73 -9.79
CA PHE A 170 14.25 5.40 -11.17
C PHE A 170 14.06 6.62 -12.05
N ASP A 171 15.05 6.97 -12.86
CA ASP A 171 14.95 8.04 -13.85
C ASP A 171 14.73 7.45 -15.25
N GLU A 172 13.50 7.57 -15.77
CA GLU A 172 13.15 7.11 -17.11
C GLU A 172 13.98 7.76 -18.23
N LYS A 173 14.51 8.97 -18.00
CA LYS A 173 15.29 9.67 -19.03
C LYS A 173 16.65 9.01 -19.24
N THR A 174 17.26 8.56 -18.15
CA THR A 174 18.60 7.97 -18.16
C THR A 174 18.57 6.44 -18.07
N GLU A 175 17.39 5.86 -17.80
CA GLU A 175 17.17 4.42 -17.58
C GLU A 175 18.00 3.88 -16.40
N LYS A 176 18.24 4.72 -15.40
CA LYS A 176 19.08 4.41 -14.24
C LYS A 176 18.26 4.27 -12.96
N LEU A 177 18.65 3.30 -12.15
CA LEU A 177 18.12 3.08 -10.81
C LEU A 177 19.10 3.66 -9.78
N TYR A 178 18.55 4.30 -8.75
CA TYR A 178 19.32 4.93 -7.68
C TYR A 178 18.73 4.58 -6.32
N ILE A 179 19.56 4.68 -5.30
CA ILE A 179 19.18 4.67 -3.90
C ILE A 179 19.58 6.00 -3.24
N GLU A 180 18.64 6.64 -2.57
CA GLU A 180 18.82 7.89 -1.84
C GLU A 180 19.19 7.57 -0.39
N VAL A 181 20.43 7.88 -0.02
CA VAL A 181 21.02 7.62 1.30
C VAL A 181 21.51 8.93 1.88
N ASN A 182 20.92 9.39 2.98
CA ASN A 182 21.28 10.66 3.64
C ASN A 182 21.36 11.85 2.65
N ASP A 183 20.32 12.03 1.84
CA ASP A 183 20.21 13.07 0.79
C ASP A 183 21.26 12.98 -0.33
N LYS A 184 21.93 11.83 -0.48
CA LYS A 184 22.85 11.55 -1.59
C LYS A 184 22.30 10.42 -2.45
N LEU A 185 22.35 10.60 -3.76
CA LEU A 185 22.01 9.57 -4.72
C LEU A 185 23.23 8.70 -5.00
N GLN A 186 23.07 7.39 -4.78
CA GLN A 186 23.98 6.36 -5.24
C GLN A 186 23.32 5.63 -6.41
N GLU A 187 24.02 5.56 -7.54
CA GLU A 187 23.55 4.81 -8.72
C GLU A 187 23.76 3.31 -8.49
N LEU A 188 22.73 2.51 -8.81
CA LEU A 188 22.84 1.05 -8.83
C LEU A 188 23.32 0.60 -10.21
N GLU A 189 24.18 -0.41 -10.22
CA GLU A 189 24.73 -0.98 -11.43
C GLU A 189 23.81 -2.07 -11.96
N LEU A 190 23.55 -2.05 -13.28
CA LEU A 190 22.87 -3.14 -13.96
C LEU A 190 23.83 -4.33 -14.08
N LEU A 191 23.50 -5.43 -13.41
CA LEU A 191 24.33 -6.62 -13.31
C LEU A 191 24.04 -7.60 -14.44
N THR A 192 22.75 -7.84 -14.69
CA THR A 192 22.30 -8.78 -15.72
C THR A 192 21.05 -8.26 -16.40
N LYS A 193 20.98 -8.47 -17.71
CA LYS A 193 19.76 -8.29 -18.49
C LYS A 193 19.41 -9.65 -19.08
N ILE A 194 18.39 -10.28 -18.51
CA ILE A 194 17.88 -11.56 -19.02
C ILE A 194 16.77 -11.23 -20.01
N ASP A 195 16.96 -11.55 -21.29
CA ASP A 195 15.82 -11.66 -22.19
C ASP A 195 14.95 -12.81 -21.69
N SER A 196 13.64 -12.56 -21.53
CA SER A 196 12.66 -13.54 -21.06
C SER A 196 12.61 -14.74 -22.01
N GLY A 197 13.53 -15.68 -21.83
CA GLY A 197 13.75 -16.87 -22.63
C GLY A 197 12.88 -18.01 -22.13
N ASP A 198 12.14 -18.57 -23.08
CA ASP A 198 10.99 -19.44 -22.88
C ASP A 198 11.24 -20.73 -22.10
N SER A 199 10.43 -20.89 -21.04
CA SER A 199 9.92 -22.18 -20.62
C SER A 199 8.40 -22.23 -20.81
N GLU A 200 7.95 -21.96 -22.04
CA GLU A 200 6.52 -21.80 -22.41
C GLU A 200 5.63 -22.94 -21.90
N GLN A 201 6.12 -24.18 -21.86
CA GLN A 201 5.31 -25.34 -21.49
C GLN A 201 5.02 -25.40 -19.98
N ILE A 202 6.02 -25.07 -19.15
CA ILE A 202 5.88 -25.01 -17.68
C ILE A 202 4.96 -23.84 -17.32
N ILE A 203 5.22 -22.68 -17.92
CA ILE A 203 4.43 -21.46 -17.73
C ILE A 203 2.96 -21.69 -18.11
N LYS A 204 2.68 -22.37 -19.23
CA LYS A 204 1.28 -22.66 -19.65
C LYS A 204 0.54 -23.55 -18.65
N ASN A 205 1.20 -24.57 -18.10
CA ASN A 205 0.56 -25.47 -17.13
C ASN A 205 0.31 -24.75 -15.80
N ASP A 206 1.28 -23.98 -15.31
CA ASP A 206 1.14 -23.20 -14.08
C ASP A 206 0.03 -22.17 -14.21
N ILE A 207 -0.02 -21.43 -15.33
CA ILE A 207 -1.11 -20.49 -15.60
C ILE A 207 -2.46 -21.19 -15.60
N GLN A 208 -2.59 -22.41 -16.14
CA GLN A 208 -3.84 -23.16 -16.03
C GLN A 208 -4.21 -23.49 -14.59
N THR A 209 -3.25 -23.85 -13.75
CA THR A 209 -3.47 -24.09 -12.31
C THR A 209 -3.94 -22.81 -11.61
N LEU A 210 -3.26 -21.69 -11.84
CA LEU A 210 -3.63 -20.38 -11.29
C LEU A 210 -5.05 -19.97 -11.72
N LEU A 211 -5.41 -20.17 -12.99
CA LEU A 211 -6.73 -19.84 -13.53
C LEU A 211 -7.84 -20.82 -13.08
N LYS A 212 -7.52 -22.08 -12.75
CA LYS A 212 -8.48 -23.04 -12.20
C LYS A 212 -8.88 -22.68 -10.78
N ASP A 213 -7.91 -22.27 -9.96
CA ASP A 213 -8.16 -21.75 -8.61
C ASP A 213 -9.06 -20.51 -8.67
N GLU A 214 -8.78 -19.59 -9.60
CA GLU A 214 -9.63 -18.42 -9.86
C GLU A 214 -11.06 -18.79 -10.28
N LYS A 215 -11.24 -19.76 -11.19
CA LYS A 215 -12.58 -20.21 -11.62
C LYS A 215 -13.34 -20.90 -10.50
N SER A 216 -12.69 -21.77 -9.74
CA SER A 216 -13.26 -22.44 -8.56
C SER A 216 -13.74 -21.41 -7.53
N TYR A 217 -12.92 -20.37 -7.29
CA TYR A 217 -13.27 -19.25 -6.42
C TYR A 217 -14.45 -18.42 -6.97
N THR A 218 -14.42 -18.10 -8.26
CA THR A 218 -15.47 -17.33 -8.95
C THR A 218 -16.82 -18.06 -8.96
N GLU A 219 -16.83 -19.38 -9.12
CA GLU A 219 -18.05 -20.20 -9.10
C GLU A 219 -18.67 -20.28 -7.71
N LYS A 220 -17.83 -20.46 -6.67
CA LYS A 220 -18.24 -20.35 -5.27
C LYS A 220 -18.86 -18.97 -4.96
N TYR A 221 -18.39 -17.91 -5.60
CA TYR A 221 -18.94 -16.55 -5.47
C TYR A 221 -20.16 -16.27 -6.35
N LYS A 222 -20.31 -16.91 -7.51
CA LYS A 222 -21.55 -16.81 -8.31
C LYS A 222 -22.74 -17.42 -7.60
N GLU A 223 -22.54 -18.44 -6.77
CA GLU A 223 -23.59 -18.91 -5.85
C GLU A 223 -23.91 -17.88 -4.76
N VAL A 224 -22.91 -17.16 -4.22
CA VAL A 224 -23.10 -16.09 -3.22
C VAL A 224 -23.77 -14.85 -3.81
N ASN A 225 -23.55 -14.52 -5.09
CA ASN A 225 -24.26 -13.44 -5.80
C ASN A 225 -25.76 -13.74 -6.05
N SER A 226 -26.25 -14.92 -5.63
CA SER A 226 -27.67 -15.27 -5.68
C SER A 226 -28.37 -15.30 -4.33
N SER A 227 -27.67 -15.10 -3.21
CA SER A 227 -28.33 -14.95 -1.91
C SER A 227 -28.87 -13.52 -1.78
N LYS A 228 -30.16 -13.36 -2.06
CA LYS A 228 -30.91 -12.16 -1.68
C LYS A 228 -30.68 -11.90 -0.18
N ILE A 229 -29.88 -10.89 0.15
CA ILE A 229 -29.77 -10.42 1.54
C ILE A 229 -31.16 -9.97 2.00
N SER A 230 -31.48 -10.28 3.26
CA SER A 230 -32.76 -9.94 3.85
C SER A 230 -32.97 -8.43 3.82
N SER A 231 -34.19 -8.00 3.45
CA SER A 231 -34.55 -6.58 3.42
C SER A 231 -34.40 -5.86 4.76
N HIS A 232 -34.29 -6.62 5.87
CA HIS A 232 -33.99 -6.07 7.19
C HIS A 232 -32.61 -5.38 7.24
N TRP A 233 -31.65 -5.77 6.40
CA TRP A 233 -30.32 -5.17 6.33
C TRP A 233 -30.27 -3.88 5.52
N TYR A 234 -31.27 -3.58 4.69
CA TYR A 234 -31.27 -2.34 3.92
C TYR A 234 -31.39 -1.12 4.83
N GLY A 235 -30.63 -0.08 4.50
CA GLY A 235 -30.60 1.20 5.23
C GLY A 235 -29.22 1.84 5.26
N SER A 236 -29.17 3.04 5.83
CA SER A 236 -27.93 3.74 6.13
C SER A 236 -27.53 3.47 7.58
N TYR A 237 -26.24 3.21 7.79
CA TYR A 237 -25.65 2.97 9.09
C TYR A 237 -24.53 3.96 9.29
N GLU A 238 -24.51 4.64 10.43
CA GLU A 238 -23.48 5.60 10.77
C GLU A 238 -22.79 5.24 12.08
N GLY A 239 -21.48 5.44 12.12
CA GLY A 239 -20.67 5.26 13.33
C GLY A 239 -19.67 6.40 13.45
N ALA A 240 -19.35 6.76 14.69
CA ALA A 240 -18.29 7.71 14.98
C ALA A 240 -17.32 7.09 15.98
N PHE A 241 -16.03 7.38 15.82
CA PHE A 241 -15.00 6.98 16.76
C PHE A 241 -13.99 8.09 16.95
N LEU A 242 -13.40 8.12 18.14
CA LEU A 242 -12.43 9.13 18.50
C LEU A 242 -11.06 8.68 18.00
N ARG A 243 -10.50 9.48 17.09
CA ARG A 243 -9.09 9.49 16.67
C ARG A 243 -8.68 8.31 15.79
N ILE A 244 -8.08 8.63 14.65
CA ILE A 244 -7.15 7.73 13.97
C ILE A 244 -5.74 7.95 14.51
N LYS A 245 -4.87 6.96 14.38
CA LYS A 245 -3.54 6.93 15.00
C LYS A 245 -2.70 8.16 14.61
N GLU A 246 -2.80 8.56 13.35
CA GLU A 246 -2.08 9.68 12.73
C GLU A 246 -2.60 11.04 13.22
N GLU A 247 -3.84 11.11 13.74
CA GLU A 247 -4.45 12.30 14.33
C GLU A 247 -4.38 12.34 15.87
N SER A 248 -3.69 11.38 16.50
CA SER A 248 -3.68 11.20 17.96
C SER A 248 -3.17 12.42 18.75
N ALA A 249 -2.44 13.33 18.10
CA ALA A 249 -1.94 14.57 18.68
C ALA A 249 -2.99 15.70 18.77
N ASP A 250 -4.08 15.67 17.98
CA ASP A 250 -5.17 16.65 18.10
C ASP A 250 -6.29 16.07 18.98
N PRO A 251 -6.54 16.62 20.18
CA PRO A 251 -7.60 16.13 21.06
C PRO A 251 -9.01 16.33 20.48
N ARG A 252 -9.17 17.12 19.41
CA ARG A 252 -10.43 17.39 18.69
C ARG A 252 -10.61 16.48 17.47
N ALA A 253 -9.61 15.67 17.13
CA ALA A 253 -9.70 14.73 16.02
C ALA A 253 -10.84 13.73 16.23
N TRP A 254 -11.67 13.60 15.21
CA TRP A 254 -12.77 12.65 15.16
C TRP A 254 -12.85 12.06 13.76
N ALA A 255 -13.28 10.80 13.69
CA ALA A 255 -13.57 10.14 12.44
C ALA A 255 -14.99 9.60 12.48
N SER A 256 -15.63 9.60 11.32
CA SER A 256 -16.94 9.00 11.10
C SER A 256 -16.90 8.03 9.95
N MET A 257 -17.74 7.01 10.03
CA MET A 257 -17.99 6.09 8.95
C MET A 257 -19.48 6.07 8.61
N SER A 258 -19.79 5.79 7.35
CA SER A 258 -21.13 5.48 6.91
C SER A 258 -21.13 4.23 6.03
N ILE A 259 -22.13 3.38 6.19
CA ILE A 259 -22.39 2.22 5.34
C ILE A 259 -23.81 2.35 4.82
N ASN A 260 -23.99 2.42 3.50
CA ASN A 260 -25.31 2.34 2.89
C ASN A 260 -25.48 0.96 2.25
N ILE A 261 -26.46 0.19 2.70
CA ILE A 261 -26.81 -1.12 2.13
C ILE A 261 -28.15 -0.96 1.40
N SER A 262 -28.14 -1.09 0.07
CA SER A 262 -29.33 -1.05 -0.77
C SER A 262 -29.50 -2.33 -1.59
N LYS A 263 -30.55 -2.40 -2.40
CA LYS A 263 -30.76 -3.53 -3.31
C LYS A 263 -29.75 -3.57 -4.45
N ASP A 264 -29.29 -2.40 -4.87
CA ASP A 264 -28.52 -2.24 -6.11
C ASP A 264 -27.04 -1.95 -5.84
N SER A 265 -26.72 -1.45 -4.64
CA SER A 265 -25.35 -1.09 -4.24
C SER A 265 -25.16 -1.17 -2.73
N THR A 266 -23.93 -1.46 -2.30
CA THR A 266 -23.49 -1.24 -0.92
C THR A 266 -22.23 -0.41 -0.93
N VAL A 267 -22.20 0.67 -0.16
CA VAL A 267 -21.10 1.64 -0.14
C VAL A 267 -20.67 1.90 1.28
N PHE A 268 -19.36 1.85 1.54
CA PHE A 268 -18.76 2.33 2.79
C PHE A 268 -18.01 3.63 2.53
N LYS A 269 -18.10 4.56 3.47
CA LYS A 269 -17.31 5.79 3.48
C LYS A 269 -16.69 6.01 4.84
N LEU A 270 -15.43 6.42 4.85
CA LEU A 270 -14.71 6.92 6.02
C LEU A 270 -14.39 8.40 5.80
N PHE A 271 -14.58 9.20 6.84
CA PHE A 271 -14.25 10.61 6.84
C PHE A 271 -13.57 11.02 8.15
N SER A 272 -12.45 11.71 8.05
CA SER A 272 -11.71 12.36 9.14
C SER A 272 -11.11 13.69 8.65
N TYR A 273 -10.24 14.35 9.42
CA TYR A 273 -9.59 15.59 8.96
C TYR A 273 -8.51 15.34 7.92
N ILE A 274 -7.87 14.16 7.94
CA ILE A 274 -6.73 13.85 7.06
C ILE A 274 -6.99 12.68 6.09
N GLU A 275 -8.01 11.85 6.37
CA GLU A 275 -8.33 10.64 5.61
C GLU A 275 -9.78 10.67 5.11
N GLU A 276 -9.98 10.38 3.83
CA GLU A 276 -11.28 10.15 3.22
C GLU A 276 -11.20 8.89 2.34
N GLU A 277 -12.02 7.88 2.63
CA GLU A 277 -12.08 6.64 1.87
C GLU A 277 -13.51 6.36 1.40
N ASP A 278 -13.66 5.78 0.21
CA ASP A 278 -14.95 5.37 -0.36
C ASP A 278 -14.77 4.01 -1.05
N TYR A 279 -15.56 3.01 -0.63
CA TYR A 279 -15.48 1.64 -1.13
C TYR A 279 -16.85 1.12 -1.55
N SER A 280 -16.91 0.51 -2.75
CA SER A 280 -18.03 -0.35 -3.14
C SER A 280 -17.88 -1.73 -2.51
N LEU A 281 -18.97 -2.26 -1.96
CA LEU A 281 -18.98 -3.48 -1.16
C LEU A 281 -20.02 -4.48 -1.66
N ILE A 282 -19.77 -5.76 -1.37
CA ILE A 282 -20.68 -6.89 -1.52
C ILE A 282 -21.08 -7.36 -0.12
N PRO A 283 -22.36 -7.19 0.26
CA PRO A 283 -22.87 -7.70 1.53
C PRO A 283 -23.17 -9.20 1.44
N ILE A 284 -22.69 -9.99 2.41
CA ILE A 284 -22.89 -11.45 2.46
C ILE A 284 -23.58 -11.82 3.77
N GLU A 285 -24.87 -12.15 3.72
CA GLU A 285 -25.61 -12.57 4.91
C GLU A 285 -25.16 -13.97 5.35
N LYS A 286 -24.49 -14.06 6.51
CA LYS A 286 -24.06 -15.33 7.12
C LYS A 286 -25.16 -15.94 7.99
N SER A 287 -25.93 -15.09 8.64
CA SER A 287 -27.12 -15.47 9.39
C SER A 287 -28.06 -14.27 9.51
N LYS A 288 -29.25 -14.48 10.06
CA LYS A 288 -30.27 -13.44 10.25
C LYS A 288 -29.77 -12.18 11.00
N ASN A 289 -28.70 -12.32 11.78
CA ASN A 289 -28.12 -11.28 12.63
C ASN A 289 -26.68 -10.90 12.27
N ILE A 290 -26.10 -11.49 11.21
CA ILE A 290 -24.70 -11.29 10.87
C ILE A 290 -24.54 -11.13 9.36
N ILE A 291 -23.92 -10.04 8.92
CA ILE A 291 -23.59 -9.79 7.52
C ILE A 291 -22.12 -9.37 7.40
N ASP A 292 -21.40 -10.01 6.49
CA ASP A 292 -20.03 -9.64 6.15
C ASP A 292 -20.03 -8.61 5.03
N LEU A 293 -19.10 -7.66 5.09
CA LEU A 293 -18.89 -6.62 4.08
C LEU A 293 -17.57 -6.88 3.37
N VAL A 294 -17.64 -7.31 2.11
CA VAL A 294 -16.45 -7.60 1.31
C VAL A 294 -16.29 -6.54 0.25
N GLN A 295 -15.08 -6.02 0.04
CA GLN A 295 -14.86 -5.01 -0.99
C GLN A 295 -15.08 -5.57 -2.40
N GLN A 296 -15.96 -4.95 -3.17
CA GLN A 296 -16.38 -5.39 -4.50
C GLN A 296 -15.19 -5.42 -5.48
N ASP A 297 -14.38 -4.36 -5.44
CA ASP A 297 -13.21 -4.23 -6.32
C ASP A 297 -12.17 -5.33 -6.11
N LEU A 298 -12.19 -6.08 -5.01
CA LEU A 298 -11.22 -7.15 -4.76
C LEU A 298 -11.78 -8.54 -5.08
N VAL A 299 -13.11 -8.68 -5.02
CA VAL A 299 -13.83 -9.89 -5.44
C VAL A 299 -13.87 -10.00 -6.96
N GLU A 300 -14.06 -8.88 -7.67
CA GLU A 300 -14.01 -8.85 -9.14
C GLU A 300 -12.59 -9.04 -9.69
N ASN A 301 -11.57 -8.79 -8.85
CA ASN A 301 -10.15 -8.78 -9.20
C ASN A 301 -9.37 -10.03 -8.73
N ASN A 302 -10.05 -11.10 -8.29
CA ASN A 302 -9.44 -12.40 -7.94
C ASN A 302 -8.22 -12.31 -6.99
N ALA A 303 -8.20 -11.33 -6.09
CA ALA A 303 -7.21 -11.28 -5.01
C ALA A 303 -7.59 -12.33 -3.96
N ASN A 304 -6.75 -13.35 -3.76
CA ASN A 304 -6.99 -14.47 -2.82
C ASN A 304 -7.24 -14.01 -1.36
N GLY A 305 -6.94 -12.76 -1.02
CA GLY A 305 -7.29 -12.17 0.27
C GLY A 305 -8.67 -11.53 0.25
N GLN A 306 -9.71 -12.22 0.73
CA GLN A 306 -10.99 -11.62 1.10
C GLN A 306 -10.75 -10.43 2.04
N LEU A 307 -10.73 -9.19 1.55
CA LEU A 307 -10.68 -7.98 2.38
C LEU A 307 -12.11 -7.79 2.88
N ASN A 308 -12.41 -8.56 3.93
CA ASN A 308 -13.55 -8.31 4.80
C ASN A 308 -13.27 -6.95 5.45
N LEU A 309 -13.94 -5.90 4.96
CA LEU A 309 -13.90 -4.58 5.56
C LEU A 309 -14.39 -4.68 7.01
N GLY A 310 -15.41 -5.50 7.25
CA GLY A 310 -15.89 -5.81 8.57
C GLY A 310 -17.21 -6.57 8.55
N THR A 311 -17.58 -7.06 9.71
CA THR A 311 -18.83 -7.78 9.93
C THR A 311 -19.79 -6.89 10.70
N ILE A 312 -21.00 -6.68 10.16
CA ILE A 312 -22.09 -6.06 10.93
C ILE A 312 -22.82 -7.16 11.71
N ILE A 313 -22.96 -6.94 13.01
CA ILE A 313 -23.62 -7.82 13.96
C ILE A 313 -24.84 -7.07 14.52
N TYR A 314 -26.02 -7.67 14.38
CA TYR A 314 -27.24 -7.20 15.04
C TYR A 314 -27.47 -7.99 16.33
N LYS A 315 -27.39 -7.31 17.47
CA LYS A 315 -27.56 -7.91 18.79
C LYS A 315 -28.20 -6.89 19.72
N ASP A 316 -29.10 -7.35 20.60
CA ASP A 316 -29.72 -6.51 21.64
C ASP A 316 -30.43 -5.25 21.09
N LYS A 317 -31.00 -5.37 19.87
CA LYS A 317 -31.64 -4.27 19.11
C LYS A 317 -30.69 -3.16 18.66
N GLU A 318 -29.39 -3.42 18.67
CA GLU A 318 -28.35 -2.51 18.22
C GLU A 318 -27.52 -3.15 17.11
N TYR A 319 -26.90 -2.29 16.29
CA TYR A 319 -26.01 -2.69 15.22
C TYR A 319 -24.58 -2.38 15.63
N PHE A 320 -23.67 -3.32 15.39
CA PHE A 320 -22.26 -3.17 15.66
C PHE A 320 -21.45 -3.56 14.44
N LEU A 321 -20.43 -2.80 14.11
CA LEU A 321 -19.41 -3.18 13.14
C LEU A 321 -18.20 -3.72 13.89
N GLN A 322 -17.70 -4.87 13.46
CA GLN A 322 -16.37 -5.35 13.80
C GLN A 322 -15.49 -5.21 12.56
N SER A 323 -14.46 -4.36 12.59
CA SER A 323 -13.67 -4.03 11.41
C SER A 323 -12.17 -4.05 11.70
N PRO A 324 -11.43 -5.06 11.20
CA PRO A 324 -9.97 -5.07 11.28
C PRO A 324 -9.33 -3.87 10.58
N HIS A 325 -9.96 -3.36 9.52
CA HIS A 325 -9.53 -2.15 8.81
C HIS A 325 -9.54 -0.94 9.74
N LEU A 326 -10.66 -0.69 10.41
CA LEU A 326 -10.78 0.41 11.37
C LEU A 326 -9.85 0.23 12.57
N ASP A 327 -9.72 -1.00 13.08
CA ASP A 327 -8.82 -1.32 14.20
C ASP A 327 -7.36 -0.92 13.87
N SER A 328 -6.92 -1.17 12.63
CA SER A 328 -5.60 -0.75 12.13
C SER A 328 -5.46 0.78 12.09
N LEU A 329 -6.47 1.49 11.55
CA LEU A 329 -6.45 2.96 11.43
C LEU A 329 -6.40 3.67 12.79
N ILE A 330 -7.05 3.13 13.81
CA ILE A 330 -7.00 3.70 15.17
C ILE A 330 -5.75 3.28 15.96
N GLY A 331 -4.95 2.36 15.43
CA GLY A 331 -3.75 1.85 16.08
C GLY A 331 -4.03 0.97 17.31
N GLU A 332 -5.20 0.36 17.39
CA GLU A 332 -5.57 -0.55 18.48
C GLU A 332 -5.69 -2.00 17.99
N THR A 333 -5.17 -2.94 18.77
CA THR A 333 -5.13 -4.37 18.43
C THR A 333 -6.30 -5.17 18.99
N ASN A 334 -7.26 -4.51 19.65
CA ASN A 334 -8.43 -5.15 20.26
C ASN A 334 -9.65 -5.01 19.36
N LYS A 335 -10.37 -6.13 19.17
CA LYS A 335 -11.64 -6.27 18.41
C LYS A 335 -12.71 -5.30 18.91
N LYS A 336 -12.63 -4.02 18.53
CA LYS A 336 -13.62 -3.03 18.92
C LYS A 336 -14.90 -3.29 18.16
N LEU A 337 -16.01 -3.23 18.88
CA LEU A 337 -17.33 -3.18 18.30
C LEU A 337 -17.71 -1.71 18.16
N TYR A 338 -17.70 -1.22 16.93
CA TYR A 338 -18.15 0.12 16.62
C TYR A 338 -19.66 0.13 16.57
N LYS A 339 -20.28 0.88 17.47
CA LYS A 339 -21.73 1.01 17.47
C LYS A 339 -22.18 1.77 16.23
N LEU A 340 -23.13 1.19 15.52
CA LEU A 340 -23.78 1.78 14.36
C LEU A 340 -25.18 2.25 14.74
N LYS A 341 -25.53 3.46 14.29
CA LYS A 341 -26.90 3.95 14.28
C LYS A 341 -27.46 3.72 12.90
N LYS A 342 -28.56 2.96 12.83
CA LYS A 342 -29.33 2.81 11.60
C LYS A 342 -30.29 4.00 11.47
N GLU A 343 -30.30 4.65 10.31
CA GLU A 343 -31.24 5.73 9.97
C GLU A 343 -32.61 5.23 9.51
#